data_AF-A0A944G5H1-F1
#
_entry.id   AF-A0A944G5H1-F1
#
_cell.length_a   1.000
_cell.length_b   1.000
_cell.length_c   1.000
_cell.angle_alpha   90.00
_cell.angle_beta   90.00
_cell.angle_gamma   90.00
#
_symmetry.space_group_name_H-M   'P 1'
#
loop_
_entity.id
_entity.type
_entity.pdbx_description
1 polymer ?
#
loop_
_entity_poly.entity_id
_entity_poly.type
_entity_poly.pdbx_seq_one_letter_code
_entity_poly.pdbx_strand_id
1 'polypeptide(L)'
;MTVSVIIVAILALVVIVKEFYSSETTKKFIENEQKKTILEIQKIQESEVRKVVTPIQLQAYERLVLFLERMTPNNLVLRCYQPQMSTQLLKDVMIQNIRDEFEHNLSQQLYISSQAWVYIKNAKEDMINTINSIQAKEGESLSPTAFAGRLFEMLAGKESQIELAQDFLKEEIQKRFQ
;
A
#
# COMPACT_ATOMS: atom_id res chain seq x y z
N MET A 1 -42.45 7.05 -73.18
CA MET A 1 -41.31 7.88 -72.73
C MET A 1 -41.41 8.25 -71.26
N THR A 2 -42.58 8.70 -70.76
CA THR A 2 -42.79 9.08 -69.35
C THR A 2 -42.65 7.92 -68.35
N VAL A 3 -43.22 6.75 -68.64
CA VAL A 3 -43.17 5.57 -67.74
C VAL A 3 -41.74 5.07 -67.52
N SER A 4 -40.93 5.01 -68.59
CA SER A 4 -39.53 4.56 -68.50
C SER A 4 -38.68 5.50 -67.65
N VAL A 5 -38.90 6.82 -67.73
CA VAL A 5 -38.20 7.82 -66.91
C VAL A 5 -38.55 7.66 -65.44
N ILE A 6 -39.83 7.40 -65.11
CA ILE A 6 -40.28 7.18 -63.72
C ILE A 6 -39.62 5.92 -63.14
N ILE A 7 -39.54 4.82 -63.91
CA ILE A 7 -38.90 3.57 -63.45
C ILE A 7 -37.42 3.79 -63.15
N VAL A 8 -36.69 4.49 -64.03
CA VAL A 8 -35.27 4.79 -63.82
C VAL A 8 -35.06 5.66 -62.58
N ALA A 9 -35.93 6.66 -62.35
CA ALA A 9 -35.86 7.50 -61.16
C ALA A 9 -36.10 6.72 -59.86
N ILE A 10 -37.05 5.78 -59.85
CA ILE A 10 -37.33 4.91 -58.70
C ILE A 10 -36.13 3.98 -58.43
N LEU A 11 -35.54 3.38 -59.46
CA LEU A 11 -34.36 2.52 -59.30
C LEU A 11 -33.15 3.29 -58.76
N ALA A 12 -32.91 4.50 -59.26
CA ALA A 12 -31.85 5.37 -58.75
C ALA A 12 -32.07 5.72 -57.28
N LEU A 13 -33.31 6.04 -56.88
CA LEU A 13 -33.66 6.31 -55.49
C LEU A 13 -33.39 5.11 -54.58
N VAL A 14 -33.75 3.89 -55.00
CA VAL A 14 -33.50 2.66 -54.24
C VAL A 14 -32.00 2.42 -54.03
N VAL A 15 -31.17 2.66 -55.05
CA VAL A 15 -29.71 2.54 -54.93
C VAL A 15 -29.15 3.55 -53.92
N ILE A 16 -29.56 4.82 -54.00
CA ILE A 16 -29.11 5.88 -53.09
C ILE A 16 -29.49 5.55 -51.63
N VAL A 17 -30.73 5.10 -51.40
CA VAL A 17 -31.20 4.73 -50.06
C VAL A 17 -30.39 3.54 -49.51
N LYS A 18 -30.12 2.52 -50.34
CA LYS A 18 -29.31 1.37 -49.95
C LYS A 18 -27.88 1.76 -49.59
N GLU A 19 -27.25 2.62 -50.39
CA GLU A 19 -25.89 3.12 -50.12
C GLU A 19 -25.84 3.94 -48.82
N PHE A 20 -26.83 4.82 -48.59
CA PHE A 20 -26.93 5.61 -47.37
C PHE A 20 -27.00 4.74 -46.12
N TYR A 21 -27.92 3.77 -46.07
CA TYR A 21 -28.03 2.84 -44.93
C TYR A 21 -26.76 1.99 -44.76
N SER A 22 -26.16 1.51 -45.86
CA SER A 22 -24.90 0.75 -45.75
C SER A 22 -23.76 1.60 -45.17
N SER A 23 -23.63 2.87 -45.59
CA SER A 23 -22.58 3.77 -45.13
C SER A 23 -22.70 4.04 -43.63
N GLU A 24 -23.93 4.18 -43.13
CA GLU A 24 -24.21 4.40 -41.71
C GLU A 24 -23.87 3.15 -40.88
N THR A 25 -24.17 1.96 -41.39
CA THR A 25 -23.80 0.70 -40.71
C THR A 25 -22.30 0.46 -40.68
N THR A 26 -21.59 0.79 -41.76
CA THR A 26 -20.13 0.68 -41.84
C THR A 26 -19.44 1.64 -40.88
N LYS A 27 -19.93 2.89 -40.77
CA LYS A 27 -19.42 3.87 -39.79
C LYS A 27 -19.57 3.36 -38.36
N LYS A 28 -20.76 2.88 -37.98
CA LYS A 28 -21.02 2.31 -36.65
C LYS A 28 -20.15 1.09 -36.35
N PHE A 29 -19.89 0.24 -37.34
CA PHE A 29 -18.99 -0.90 -37.18
C PHE A 29 -17.54 -0.44 -36.93
N ILE A 30 -17.04 0.51 -37.73
CA ILE A 30 -15.70 1.08 -37.56
C ILE A 30 -15.55 1.74 -36.19
N GLU A 31 -16.52 2.54 -35.75
CA GLU A 31 -16.50 3.18 -34.43
C GLU A 31 -16.49 2.16 -33.28
N ASN A 32 -17.29 1.09 -33.40
CA ASN A 32 -17.31 0.02 -32.41
C ASN A 32 -15.98 -0.75 -32.36
N GLU A 33 -15.37 -1.05 -33.51
CA GLU A 33 -14.05 -1.69 -33.57
C GLU A 33 -12.97 -0.78 -32.99
N GLN A 34 -12.96 0.51 -33.35
CA GLN A 34 -12.05 1.50 -32.75
C GLN A 34 -12.20 1.56 -31.23
N LYS A 35 -13.43 1.59 -30.73
CA LYS A 35 -13.70 1.59 -29.29
C LYS A 35 -13.16 0.33 -28.62
N LYS A 36 -13.33 -0.86 -29.22
CA LYS A 36 -12.74 -2.10 -28.71
C LYS A 36 -11.23 -2.03 -28.68
N THR A 37 -10.58 -1.59 -29.77
CA THR A 37 -9.13 -1.44 -29.83
C THR A 37 -8.60 -0.48 -28.78
N ILE A 38 -9.26 0.66 -28.55
CA ILE A 38 -8.86 1.61 -27.50
C ILE A 38 -8.96 0.97 -26.11
N LEU A 39 -10.05 0.24 -25.82
CA LEU A 39 -10.21 -0.46 -24.55
C LEU A 39 -9.15 -1.56 -24.37
N GLU A 40 -8.78 -2.26 -25.43
CA GLU A 40 -7.69 -3.25 -25.40
C GLU A 40 -6.34 -2.61 -25.12
N ILE A 41 -6.02 -1.50 -25.80
CA ILE A 41 -4.78 -0.75 -25.55
C ILE A 41 -4.73 -0.25 -24.10
N GLN A 42 -5.84 0.28 -23.58
CA GLN A 42 -5.95 0.73 -22.19
C GLN A 42 -5.70 -0.42 -21.22
N LYS A 43 -6.34 -1.58 -21.42
CA LYS A 43 -6.11 -2.78 -20.60
C LYS A 43 -4.66 -3.24 -20.63
N ILE A 44 -4.04 -3.24 -21.80
CA ILE A 44 -2.62 -3.60 -21.95
C ILE A 44 -1.76 -2.61 -21.16
N GLN A 45 -1.95 -1.30 -21.34
CA GLN A 45 -1.21 -0.27 -20.61
C GLN A 45 -1.38 -0.39 -19.09
N GLU A 46 -2.61 -0.56 -18.60
CA GLU A 46 -2.90 -0.78 -17.19
C GLU A 46 -2.22 -2.05 -16.67
N SER A 47 -2.23 -3.13 -17.47
CA SER A 47 -1.57 -4.37 -17.10
C SER A 47 -0.04 -4.23 -17.01
N GLU A 48 0.57 -3.48 -17.93
CA GLU A 48 2.02 -3.22 -17.93
C GLU A 48 2.42 -2.34 -16.73
N VAL A 49 1.64 -1.29 -16.43
CA VAL A 49 1.85 -0.48 -15.22
C VAL A 49 1.73 -1.34 -13.97
N ARG A 50 0.71 -2.20 -13.90
CA ARG A 50 0.52 -3.11 -12.75
C ARG A 50 1.70 -4.06 -12.56
N LYS A 51 2.23 -4.64 -13.65
CA LYS A 51 3.42 -5.52 -13.61
C LYS A 51 4.64 -4.85 -13.00
N VAL A 52 4.79 -3.53 -13.18
CA VAL A 52 5.91 -2.75 -12.63
C VAL A 52 5.63 -2.24 -11.21
N VAL A 53 4.44 -1.70 -10.97
CA VAL A 53 4.11 -1.00 -9.71
C VAL A 53 3.74 -1.97 -8.59
N THR A 54 3.02 -3.06 -8.90
CA THR A 54 2.56 -4.02 -7.88
C THR A 54 3.72 -4.64 -7.09
N PRO A 55 4.83 -5.12 -7.71
CA PRO A 55 5.96 -5.65 -6.95
C PRO A 55 6.59 -4.62 -6.00
N ILE A 56 6.69 -3.36 -6.43
CA ILE A 56 7.24 -2.28 -5.60
C ILE A 56 6.33 -2.00 -4.40
N GLN A 57 5.00 -2.01 -4.62
CA GLN A 57 4.04 -1.87 -3.53
C GLN A 57 4.16 -3.02 -2.53
N LEU A 58 4.15 -4.27 -3.00
CA LEU A 58 4.30 -5.44 -2.12
C LEU A 58 5.60 -5.39 -1.31
N GLN A 59 6.71 -5.02 -1.94
CA GLN A 59 7.99 -4.84 -1.26
C GLN A 59 7.91 -3.75 -0.18
N ALA A 60 7.19 -2.65 -0.42
CA ALA A 60 6.98 -1.61 0.58
C ALA A 60 6.22 -2.14 1.81
N TYR A 61 5.17 -2.94 1.61
CA TYR A 61 4.46 -3.59 2.71
C TYR A 61 5.35 -4.56 3.47
N GLU A 62 6.13 -5.41 2.80
CA GLU A 62 7.08 -6.33 3.45
C GLU A 62 8.07 -5.58 4.34
N ARG A 63 8.63 -4.47 3.84
CA ARG A 63 9.55 -3.62 4.60
C ARG A 63 8.90 -3.01 5.84
N LEU A 64 7.65 -2.56 5.73
CA LEU A 64 6.92 -2.00 6.86
C LEU A 64 6.51 -3.05 7.89
N VAL A 65 6.15 -4.27 7.46
CA VAL A 65 5.93 -5.40 8.38
C VAL A 65 7.23 -5.76 9.09
N LEU A 66 8.36 -5.82 8.38
CA LEU A 66 9.67 -6.06 8.99
C LEU A 66 10.06 -4.97 9.98
N PHE A 67 9.78 -3.71 9.68
CA PHE A 67 9.97 -2.60 10.60
C PHE A 67 9.17 -2.81 11.91
N LEU A 68 7.89 -3.16 11.80
CA LEU A 68 7.02 -3.47 12.95
C LEU A 68 7.55 -4.66 13.76
N GLU A 69 7.93 -5.76 13.10
CA GLU A 69 8.53 -6.94 13.73
C GLU A 69 9.83 -6.60 14.46
N ARG A 70 10.65 -5.72 13.87
CA ARG A 70 11.89 -5.27 14.49
C ARG A 70 11.63 -4.46 15.75
N MET A 71 10.57 -3.64 15.78
CA MET A 71 10.22 -2.86 16.97
C MET A 71 9.61 -3.70 18.10
N THR A 72 9.27 -4.97 17.88
CA THR A 72 8.77 -5.81 18.96
C THR A 72 9.78 -5.84 20.12
N PRO A 73 9.32 -5.84 21.38
CA PRO A 73 10.21 -5.70 22.55
C PRO A 73 11.32 -6.74 22.57
N ASN A 74 11.00 -7.98 22.19
CA ASN A 74 11.95 -9.07 22.18
C ASN A 74 13.08 -8.80 21.19
N ASN A 75 12.72 -8.47 19.95
CA ASN A 75 13.70 -8.22 18.89
C ASN A 75 14.49 -6.93 19.15
N LEU A 76 13.86 -5.91 19.71
CA LEU A 76 14.51 -4.64 20.01
C LEU A 76 15.55 -4.78 21.13
N VAL A 77 15.18 -5.41 22.25
CA VAL A 77 16.09 -5.64 23.39
C VAL A 77 17.27 -6.50 22.94
N LEU A 78 17.03 -7.61 22.23
CA LEU A 78 18.10 -8.50 21.77
C LEU A 78 19.13 -7.82 20.86
N ARG A 79 18.70 -6.87 20.02
CA ARG A 79 19.60 -6.12 19.14
C ARG A 79 20.35 -4.99 19.84
N CYS A 80 19.72 -4.35 20.83
CA CYS A 80 20.27 -3.16 21.48
C CYS A 80 21.08 -3.49 22.74
N TYR A 81 20.81 -4.63 23.39
CA TYR A 81 21.45 -5.00 24.63
C TYR A 81 22.91 -5.42 24.43
N GLN A 82 23.80 -4.86 25.24
CA GLN A 82 25.19 -5.24 25.34
C GLN A 82 25.56 -5.49 26.81
N PRO A 83 26.41 -6.50 27.08
CA PRO A 83 26.94 -6.70 28.43
C PRO A 83 27.57 -5.42 29.00
N GLN A 84 27.38 -5.20 30.31
CA GLN A 84 27.90 -4.05 31.06
C GLN A 84 27.39 -2.66 30.64
N MET A 85 26.38 -2.55 29.76
CA MET A 85 25.76 -1.27 29.46
C MET A 85 24.91 -0.75 30.64
N SER A 86 24.76 0.57 30.75
CA SER A 86 23.80 1.16 31.68
C SER A 86 22.37 1.12 31.12
N THR A 87 21.37 1.18 32.00
CA THR A 87 19.95 1.24 31.60
C THR A 87 19.64 2.47 30.77
N GLN A 88 20.27 3.62 31.10
CA GLN A 88 20.16 4.84 30.32
C GLN A 88 20.67 4.63 28.89
N LEU A 89 21.87 4.03 28.75
CA LEU A 89 22.43 3.75 27.43
C LEU A 89 21.55 2.77 26.64
N LEU A 90 21.01 1.73 27.28
CA LEU A 90 20.09 0.79 26.63
C LEU A 90 18.86 1.52 26.08
N LYS A 91 18.25 2.38 26.89
CA LYS A 91 17.09 3.18 26.48
C LYS A 91 17.40 4.04 25.25
N ASP A 92 18.51 4.77 25.29
CA ASP A 92 18.88 5.70 24.23
C ASP A 92 19.20 4.95 22.93
N VAL A 93 19.90 3.82 23.01
CA VAL A 93 20.17 2.95 21.85
C VAL A 93 18.88 2.38 21.27
N MET A 94 17.93 1.94 22.10
CA MET A 94 16.64 1.42 21.64
C MET A 94 15.82 2.49 20.91
N ILE A 95 15.72 3.69 21.47
CA ILE A 95 15.00 4.82 20.84
C ILE A 95 15.67 5.20 19.52
N GLN A 96 17.00 5.26 19.49
CA GLN A 96 17.73 5.59 18.28
C GLN A 96 17.52 4.51 17.21
N ASN A 97 17.59 3.21 17.57
CA ASN A 97 17.35 2.12 16.63
C ASN A 97 15.95 2.19 16.00
N ILE A 98 14.93 2.53 16.78
CA ILE A 98 13.56 2.73 16.27
C ILE A 98 13.51 3.89 15.26
N ARG A 99 14.17 5.01 15.56
CA ARG A 99 14.19 6.20 14.69
C ARG A 99 14.92 5.92 13.38
N ASP A 100 16.09 5.30 13.44
CA ASP A 100 16.88 4.96 12.27
C ASP A 100 16.11 4.00 11.35
N GLU A 101 15.52 2.94 11.91
CA GLU A 101 14.70 1.99 11.15
C GLU A 101 13.46 2.66 10.54
N PHE A 102 12.84 3.61 11.23
CA PHE A 102 11.73 4.40 10.69
C PHE A 102 12.18 5.29 9.52
N GLU A 103 13.31 5.99 9.66
CA GLU A 103 13.88 6.84 8.60
C GLU A 103 14.25 6.01 7.36
N HIS A 104 14.82 4.82 7.54
CA HIS A 104 15.12 3.88 6.46
C HIS A 104 13.88 3.37 5.72
N ASN A 105 12.70 3.44 6.34
CA ASN A 105 11.44 3.02 5.74
C ASN A 105 10.48 4.18 5.43
N LEU A 106 10.92 5.43 5.63
CA LEU A 106 10.09 6.61 5.46
C LEU A 106 9.54 6.75 4.04
N SER A 107 10.33 6.39 3.03
CA SER A 107 9.91 6.44 1.62
C SER A 107 8.81 5.45 1.28
N GLN A 108 8.62 4.39 2.08
CA GLN A 108 7.60 3.37 1.84
C GLN A 108 6.18 3.91 2.02
N GLN A 109 6.01 5.06 2.70
CA GLN A 109 4.72 5.73 2.85
C GLN A 109 4.04 6.08 1.51
N LEU A 110 4.82 6.18 0.42
CA LEU A 110 4.30 6.47 -0.93
C LEU A 110 3.46 5.32 -1.51
N TYR A 111 3.62 4.10 -0.99
CA TYR A 111 3.06 2.88 -1.60
C TYR A 111 1.88 2.29 -0.83
N ILE A 112 1.61 2.78 0.37
CA ILE A 112 0.52 2.34 1.25
C ILE A 112 -0.57 3.42 1.36
N SER A 113 -1.70 3.13 1.99
CA SER A 113 -2.68 4.19 2.26
C SER A 113 -2.22 5.14 3.37
N SER A 114 -2.79 6.35 3.38
CA SER A 114 -2.60 7.30 4.48
C SER A 114 -3.06 6.71 5.83
N GLN A 115 -4.09 5.87 5.82
CA GLN A 115 -4.59 5.19 7.03
C GLN A 115 -3.54 4.20 7.56
N ALA A 116 -3.00 3.33 6.71
CA ALA A 116 -1.91 2.42 7.07
C ALA A 116 -0.73 3.20 7.66
N TRP A 117 -0.37 4.32 7.04
CA TRP A 117 0.76 5.13 7.51
C TRP A 117 0.52 5.73 8.90
N VAL A 118 -0.72 6.07 9.24
CA VAL A 118 -1.06 6.51 10.61
C VAL A 118 -0.83 5.38 11.62
N TYR A 119 -1.24 4.14 11.32
CA TYR A 119 -0.97 3.00 12.20
C TYR A 119 0.54 2.78 12.42
N ILE A 120 1.36 2.87 11.36
CA ILE A 120 2.82 2.75 11.48
C ILE A 120 3.41 3.82 12.41
N LYS A 121 2.99 5.08 12.24
CA LYS A 121 3.45 6.17 13.12
C LYS A 121 3.00 5.96 14.56
N ASN A 122 1.76 5.56 14.77
CA ASN A 122 1.22 5.31 16.11
C ASN A 122 2.00 4.18 16.81
N ALA A 123 2.28 3.08 16.12
CA ALA A 123 3.11 1.99 16.65
C ALA A 123 4.50 2.46 17.07
N LYS A 124 5.16 3.29 16.25
CA LYS A 124 6.47 3.87 16.55
C LYS A 124 6.42 4.77 17.79
N GLU A 125 5.47 5.70 17.83
CA GLU A 125 5.34 6.65 18.94
C GLU A 125 4.96 5.94 20.25
N ASP A 126 4.04 4.96 20.21
CA ASP A 126 3.64 4.17 21.38
C ASP A 126 4.81 3.38 21.98
N MET A 127 5.66 2.77 21.14
CA MET A 127 6.86 2.08 21.61
C MET A 127 7.84 3.04 22.29
N ILE A 128 8.14 4.19 21.65
CA ILE A 128 9.03 5.21 22.23
C ILE A 128 8.47 5.75 23.55
N ASN A 129 7.17 6.02 23.61
CA ASN A 129 6.50 6.50 24.81
C ASN A 129 6.53 5.46 25.93
N THR A 130 6.33 4.19 25.60
CA THR A 130 6.41 3.09 26.56
C THR A 130 7.82 2.99 27.15
N ILE A 131 8.85 2.98 26.30
CA ILE A 131 10.27 2.98 26.72
C ILE A 131 10.57 4.15 27.67
N ASN A 132 10.14 5.36 27.34
CA ASN A 132 10.35 6.54 28.19
C ASN A 132 9.58 6.47 29.52
N SER A 133 8.36 5.89 29.51
CA SER A 133 7.50 5.81 30.68
C SER A 133 8.03 4.88 31.79
N ILE A 134 8.78 3.84 31.42
CA ILE A 134 9.38 2.91 32.38
C ILE A 134 10.40 3.65 33.25
N GLN A 135 11.26 4.46 32.64
CA GLN A 135 12.25 5.25 33.37
C GLN A 135 11.59 6.30 34.28
N ALA A 136 10.53 6.96 33.81
CA ALA A 136 9.82 7.96 34.58
C ALA A 136 9.19 7.39 35.87
N LYS A 137 8.81 6.10 35.87
CA LYS A 137 8.16 5.44 37.02
C LYS A 137 9.14 4.83 38.02
N GLU A 138 10.26 4.30 37.54
CA GLU A 138 11.15 3.45 38.35
C GLU A 138 12.51 4.09 38.67
N GLY A 139 12.82 5.27 38.09
CA GLY A 139 14.05 6.02 38.35
C GLY A 139 15.31 5.38 37.73
N GLU A 140 16.48 5.95 38.04
CA GLU A 140 17.78 5.55 37.46
C GLU A 140 18.36 4.22 38.02
N SER A 141 17.67 3.58 38.97
CA SER A 141 18.17 2.44 39.73
C SER A 141 17.96 1.07 39.06
N LEU A 142 17.16 0.98 38.00
CA LEU A 142 16.88 -0.30 37.34
C LEU A 142 18.13 -0.86 36.67
N SER A 143 18.35 -2.17 36.77
CA SER A 143 19.32 -2.85 35.90
C SER A 143 18.76 -2.96 34.47
N PRO A 144 19.63 -3.07 33.44
CA PRO A 144 19.17 -3.22 32.06
C PRO A 144 18.25 -4.43 31.85
N THR A 145 18.53 -5.53 32.55
CA THR A 145 17.70 -6.75 32.51
C THR A 145 16.33 -6.52 33.14
N ALA A 146 16.28 -5.81 34.27
CA ALA A 146 15.02 -5.47 34.92
C ALA A 146 14.20 -4.49 34.06
N PHE A 147 14.84 -3.53 33.40
CA PHE A 147 14.22 -2.63 32.44
C PHE A 147 13.57 -3.39 31.28
N ALA A 148 14.29 -4.35 30.69
CA ALA A 148 13.75 -5.20 29.64
C ALA A 148 12.53 -6.00 30.13
N GLY A 149 12.62 -6.61 31.32
CA GLY A 149 11.49 -7.31 31.96
C GLY A 149 10.24 -6.43 32.09
N ARG A 150 10.40 -5.20 32.59
CA ARG A 150 9.31 -4.23 32.71
C ARG A 150 8.71 -3.84 31.36
N LEU A 151 9.53 -3.69 30.32
CA LEU A 151 9.06 -3.40 28.97
C LEU A 151 8.17 -4.52 28.45
N PHE A 152 8.57 -5.78 28.65
CA PHE A 152 7.74 -6.94 28.29
C PHE A 152 6.42 -6.95 29.05
N GLU A 153 6.43 -6.71 30.37
CA GLU A 153 5.23 -6.68 31.20
C GLU A 153 4.23 -5.59 30.76
N MET A 154 4.73 -4.38 30.49
CA MET A 154 3.87 -3.25 30.08
C MET A 154 3.20 -3.47 28.72
N LEU A 155 3.83 -4.26 27.84
CA LEU A 155 3.32 -4.53 26.50
C LEU A 155 2.51 -5.82 26.41
N ALA A 156 2.69 -6.76 27.34
CA ALA A 156 1.87 -7.97 27.42
C ALA A 156 0.41 -7.71 27.84
N GLY A 157 0.13 -6.57 28.49
CA GLY A 157 -1.21 -6.23 29.01
C GLY A 157 -2.00 -5.21 28.18
N LYS A 158 -1.48 -4.78 27.04
CA LYS A 158 -2.11 -3.78 26.16
C LYS A 158 -2.30 -4.36 24.77
N GLU A 159 -3.36 -3.92 24.08
CA GLU A 159 -3.49 -4.15 22.64
C GLU A 159 -2.30 -3.48 21.94
N SER A 160 -1.43 -4.31 21.36
CA SER A 160 -0.17 -3.86 20.79
C SER A 160 -0.43 -3.01 19.56
N GLN A 161 -0.02 -1.73 19.60
CA GLN A 161 -0.11 -0.86 18.42
C GLN A 161 0.69 -1.42 17.23
N ILE A 162 1.70 -2.25 17.50
CA ILE A 162 2.46 -2.99 16.49
C ILE A 162 1.55 -4.03 15.82
N GLU A 163 0.85 -4.86 16.59
CA GLU A 163 -0.04 -5.91 16.05
C GLU A 163 -1.20 -5.29 15.26
N LEU A 164 -1.82 -4.23 15.80
CA LEU A 164 -2.84 -3.47 15.08
C LEU A 164 -2.35 -2.94 13.73
N ALA A 165 -1.13 -2.41 13.69
CA ALA A 165 -0.54 -1.95 12.44
C ALA A 165 -0.26 -3.11 11.47
N GLN A 166 0.22 -4.25 11.97
CA GLN A 166 0.46 -5.44 11.15
C GLN A 166 -0.83 -5.99 10.54
N ASP A 167 -1.89 -6.09 11.33
CA ASP A 167 -3.17 -6.61 10.87
C ASP A 167 -3.82 -5.66 9.87
N PHE A 168 -3.73 -4.34 10.10
CA PHE A 168 -4.18 -3.36 9.11
C PHE A 168 -3.43 -3.48 7.78
N LEU A 169 -2.10 -3.65 7.81
CA LEU A 169 -1.31 -3.85 6.59
C LEU A 169 -1.72 -5.13 5.85
N LYS A 170 -2.00 -6.23 6.57
CA LYS A 170 -2.47 -7.49 5.97
C LYS A 170 -3.82 -7.32 5.30
N GLU A 171 -4.78 -6.70 5.98
CA GLU A 171 -6.11 -6.41 5.43
C GLU A 171 -6.02 -5.52 4.19
N GLU A 172 -5.19 -4.49 4.23
CA GLU A 172 -5.01 -3.58 3.10
C GLU A 172 -4.41 -4.28 1.88
N ILE A 173 -3.37 -5.10 2.05
CA ILE A 173 -2.80 -5.92 0.96
C ILE A 173 -3.87 -6.82 0.36
N GLN A 174 -4.61 -7.55 1.20
CA GLN A 174 -5.64 -8.47 0.72
C GLN A 174 -6.70 -7.74 -0.10
N LYS A 175 -7.17 -6.57 0.37
CA LYS A 175 -8.18 -5.78 -0.34
C LYS A 175 -7.66 -5.17 -1.65
N ARG A 176 -6.36 -4.84 -1.73
CA ARG A 176 -5.79 -4.11 -2.87
C ARG A 176 -5.31 -5.02 -4.00
N PHE A 177 -4.96 -6.26 -3.68
CA PHE A 177 -4.35 -7.21 -4.61
C PHE A 177 -5.14 -8.51 -4.83
N GLN A 178 -6.27 -8.72 -4.16
CA GLN A 178 -7.31 -9.66 -4.62
C GLN A 178 -8.08 -9.10 -5.81
#